data_AF-A0ABD3U6E9-F1
#
_entry.id   AF-A0ABD3U6E9-F1
#
_cell.length_a   1.000
_cell.length_b   1.000
_cell.length_c   1.000
_cell.angle_alpha   90.00
_cell.angle_beta   90.00
_cell.angle_gamma   90.00
#
_symmetry.space_group_name_H-M   'P 1'
#
loop_
_entity.id
_entity.type
_entity.pdbx_description
1 polymer ?
#
loop_
_entity_poly.entity_id
_entity_poly.type
_entity_poly.pdbx_seq_one_letter_code
_entity_poly.pdbx_strand_id
1 'polypeptide(L)'
;MFSLLFIEKEPNQEVVDCSACGSSGYPISGDLNLLEKLVMKSDARYIIVVEKHAIFHRLVEDRIFNQIPCILITAKGYPDIGTRLLLHRMSREFPELPILGLVDWNPAGLAILCTFKFGSIAMGLEAYRYACNVKWLGLRKDDIEELVPEESLIPLKPRDHQIAKSLTSSEILPDKYKEEVASMIRSGLRAEIEALYFHGYEFLIKYIAKKIVLANYI
;
A
#
# COMPACT_ATOMS: atom_id res chain seq x y z
N MET A 1 -16.88 -17.08 11.53
CA MET A 1 -17.00 -15.61 11.47
C MET A 1 -15.57 -15.13 11.38
N PHE A 2 -15.12 -14.69 10.21
CA PHE A 2 -13.75 -14.21 10.01
C PHE A 2 -13.71 -12.76 10.48
N SER A 3 -12.82 -12.42 11.40
CA SER A 3 -12.82 -11.13 12.07
C SER A 3 -11.45 -10.49 11.92
N LEU A 4 -11.35 -9.63 10.91
CA LEU A 4 -10.09 -9.38 10.22
C LEU A 4 -9.19 -8.32 10.87
N LEU A 5 -9.69 -7.57 11.83
CA LEU A 5 -8.88 -6.85 12.82
C LEU A 5 -9.80 -6.38 13.94
N PHE A 6 -9.48 -6.74 15.17
CA PHE A 6 -10.04 -6.14 16.37
C PHE A 6 -9.04 -5.20 17.00
N ILE A 7 -9.53 -4.02 17.40
CA ILE A 7 -8.74 -3.01 18.08
C ILE A 7 -9.36 -2.73 19.45
N GLU A 8 -8.57 -2.86 20.50
CA GLU A 8 -8.91 -2.47 21.86
C GLU A 8 -8.00 -1.31 22.29
N LYS A 9 -8.60 -0.19 22.71
CA LYS A 9 -7.87 1.04 23.06
C LYS A 9 -7.24 0.99 24.44
N GLU A 10 -7.91 0.35 25.40
CA GLU A 10 -7.43 0.07 26.75
C GLU A 10 -8.02 -1.26 27.24
N PRO A 11 -7.38 -1.98 28.17
CA PRO A 11 -7.92 -3.21 28.73
C PRO A 11 -9.32 -3.00 29.32
N ASN A 12 -10.30 -3.81 28.89
CA ASN A 12 -11.72 -3.76 29.28
C ASN A 12 -12.52 -2.59 28.67
N GLN A 13 -12.02 -1.94 27.62
CA GLN A 13 -12.81 -1.00 26.80
C GLN A 13 -13.50 -1.67 25.61
N GLU A 14 -14.30 -0.89 24.90
CA GLU A 14 -14.99 -1.31 23.68
C GLU A 14 -13.99 -1.83 22.63
N VAL A 15 -14.20 -3.09 22.22
CA VAL A 15 -13.46 -3.74 21.14
C VAL A 15 -14.09 -3.32 19.82
N VAL A 16 -13.32 -2.67 18.96
CA VAL A 16 -13.76 -2.29 17.63
C VAL A 16 -13.48 -3.43 16.65
N ASP A 17 -14.52 -3.97 16.03
CA ASP A 17 -14.40 -4.85 14.86
C ASP A 17 -14.27 -4.01 13.58
N CYS A 18 -13.06 -3.97 13.00
CA CYS A 18 -12.81 -3.18 11.80
C CYS A 18 -13.56 -3.70 10.56
N SER A 19 -14.04 -4.95 10.55
CA SER A 19 -14.85 -5.48 9.45
C SER A 19 -16.29 -4.94 9.46
N ALA A 20 -16.74 -4.42 10.60
CA ALA A 20 -18.07 -3.86 10.79
C ALA A 20 -18.13 -2.32 10.61
N CYS A 21 -17.00 -1.66 10.32
CA CYS A 21 -16.93 -0.19 10.20
C CYS A 21 -17.53 0.40 8.91
N GLY A 22 -18.17 -0.42 8.07
CA GLY A 22 -18.73 0.02 6.78
C GLY A 22 -17.67 0.43 5.77
N SER A 23 -18.09 1.14 4.72
CA SER A 23 -17.22 1.49 3.58
C SER A 23 -16.15 2.53 3.91
N SER A 24 -16.29 3.29 5.00
CA SER A 24 -15.33 4.33 5.43
C SER A 24 -14.13 3.78 6.20
N GLY A 25 -14.19 2.53 6.65
CA GLY A 25 -13.17 1.94 7.52
C GLY A 25 -13.06 2.63 8.89
N TYR A 26 -12.04 2.25 9.64
CA TYR A 26 -11.75 2.85 10.94
C TYR A 26 -10.63 3.92 10.82
N PRO A 27 -10.86 5.17 11.28
CA PRO A 27 -9.87 6.22 11.15
C PRO A 27 -8.65 5.98 12.04
N ILE A 28 -7.46 6.19 11.48
CA ILE A 28 -6.19 6.12 12.22
C ILE A 28 -6.06 7.39 13.06
N SER A 29 -5.85 7.23 14.38
CA SER A 29 -5.66 8.36 15.28
C SER A 29 -4.33 9.07 15.01
N GLY A 30 -4.33 10.41 15.10
CA GLY A 30 -3.09 11.20 15.12
C GLY A 30 -2.37 11.17 16.47
N ASP A 31 -3.01 10.65 17.52
CA ASP A 31 -2.39 10.49 18.84
C ASP A 31 -1.50 9.24 18.87
N LEU A 32 -0.18 9.47 18.82
CA LEU A 32 0.82 8.41 18.82
C LEU A 32 0.80 7.58 20.11
N ASN A 33 0.48 8.18 21.26
CA ASN A 33 0.41 7.46 22.54
C ASN A 33 -0.75 6.47 22.55
N LEU A 34 -1.89 6.87 21.98
CA LEU A 34 -3.02 5.97 21.79
C LEU A 34 -2.63 4.83 20.85
N LEU A 35 -2.00 5.17 19.71
CA LEU A 35 -1.53 4.18 18.75
C LEU A 35 -0.52 3.21 19.35
N GLU A 36 0.30 3.58 20.34
CA GLU A 36 1.25 2.70 21.03
C GLU A 36 0.60 1.73 22.02
N LYS A 37 -0.59 2.07 22.53
CA LYS A 37 -1.31 1.26 23.52
C LYS A 37 -2.34 0.31 22.94
N LEU A 38 -2.68 0.46 21.65
CA LEU A 38 -3.65 -0.41 20.98
C LEU A 38 -3.28 -1.90 21.14
N VAL A 39 -4.24 -2.70 21.56
CA VAL A 39 -4.16 -4.17 21.48
C VAL A 39 -4.86 -4.61 20.21
N MET A 40 -4.19 -5.43 19.40
CA MET A 40 -4.66 -5.86 18.09
C MET A 40 -4.81 -7.37 18.06
N LYS A 41 -5.91 -7.86 17.50
CA LYS A 41 -6.10 -9.30 17.21
C LYS A 41 -6.62 -9.44 15.78
N SER A 42 -6.09 -10.40 15.03
CA SER A 42 -6.49 -10.60 13.63
C SER A 42 -6.32 -12.06 13.23
N ASP A 43 -7.20 -12.54 12.35
CA ASP A 43 -7.07 -13.80 11.61
C ASP A 43 -6.64 -13.60 10.15
N ALA A 44 -6.22 -12.37 9.80
CA ALA A 44 -5.78 -12.03 8.45
C ALA A 44 -4.49 -12.76 8.06
N ARG A 45 -4.30 -12.89 6.75
CA ARG A 45 -3.14 -13.53 6.13
C ARG A 45 -2.21 -12.54 5.45
N TYR A 46 -2.68 -11.30 5.24
CA TYR A 46 -1.95 -10.24 4.55
C TYR A 46 -2.30 -8.88 5.15
N ILE A 47 -1.37 -7.94 5.04
CA ILE A 47 -1.65 -6.50 5.20
C ILE A 47 -1.47 -5.86 3.83
N ILE A 48 -2.49 -5.19 3.32
CA ILE A 48 -2.45 -4.52 2.02
C ILE A 48 -2.55 -3.00 2.24
N VAL A 49 -1.45 -2.31 1.93
CA VAL A 49 -1.35 -0.85 1.95
C VAL A 49 -1.74 -0.32 0.58
N VAL A 50 -2.79 0.49 0.51
CA VAL A 50 -3.32 1.09 -0.72
C VAL A 50 -3.04 2.58 -0.69
N GLU A 51 -2.30 3.08 -1.69
CA GLU A 51 -1.99 4.51 -1.81
C GLU A 51 -3.25 5.38 -1.87
N LYS A 52 -4.14 5.06 -2.82
CA LYS A 52 -5.25 5.94 -3.22
C LYS A 52 -6.52 5.61 -2.44
N HIS A 53 -7.11 6.65 -1.86
CA HIS A 53 -8.33 6.52 -1.03
C HIS A 53 -9.53 5.97 -1.80
N ALA A 54 -9.70 6.36 -3.08
CA ALA A 54 -10.78 5.84 -3.93
C ALA A 54 -10.64 4.34 -4.19
N ILE A 55 -9.42 3.86 -4.42
CA ILE A 55 -9.13 2.43 -4.59
C ILE A 55 -9.39 1.69 -3.28
N PHE A 56 -8.95 2.23 -2.14
CA PHE A 56 -9.23 1.65 -0.83
C PHE A 56 -10.73 1.49 -0.60
N HIS A 57 -11.51 2.55 -0.80
CA HIS A 57 -12.97 2.51 -0.63
C HIS A 57 -13.60 1.45 -1.53
N ARG A 58 -13.20 1.40 -2.80
CA ARG A 58 -13.71 0.42 -3.74
C ARG A 58 -13.46 -1.01 -3.28
N LEU A 59 -12.25 -1.31 -2.80
CA LEU A 59 -11.89 -2.64 -2.28
C LEU A 59 -12.69 -3.02 -1.02
N VAL A 60 -13.00 -2.04 -0.16
CA VAL A 60 -13.85 -2.25 1.02
C VAL A 60 -15.30 -2.51 0.62
N GLU A 61 -15.85 -1.73 -0.32
CA GLU A 61 -17.21 -1.92 -0.86
C GLU A 61 -17.38 -3.31 -1.49
N ASP A 62 -16.41 -3.74 -2.28
CA ASP A 62 -16.39 -5.07 -2.90
C ASP A 62 -16.02 -6.19 -1.92
N ARG A 63 -15.81 -5.85 -0.64
CA ARG A 63 -15.47 -6.78 0.46
C ARG A 63 -14.33 -7.71 0.10
N ILE A 64 -13.21 -7.16 -0.40
CA ILE A 64 -12.01 -7.94 -0.80
C ILE A 64 -11.59 -8.92 0.30
N PHE A 65 -11.78 -8.55 1.55
CA PHE A 65 -11.42 -9.31 2.73
C PHE A 65 -12.17 -10.65 2.88
N ASN A 66 -13.30 -10.83 2.17
CA ASN A 66 -14.00 -12.12 2.05
C ASN A 66 -13.33 -13.09 1.06
N GLN A 67 -12.59 -12.56 0.09
CA GLN A 67 -11.88 -13.36 -0.92
C GLN A 67 -10.41 -13.56 -0.53
N ILE A 68 -9.80 -12.53 0.06
CA ILE A 68 -8.42 -12.51 0.52
C ILE A 68 -8.45 -12.07 1.98
N PRO A 69 -8.21 -12.95 2.96
CA PRO A 69 -8.19 -12.55 4.36
C PRO A 69 -7.07 -11.53 4.60
N CYS A 70 -7.41 -10.24 4.63
CA CYS A 70 -6.43 -9.16 4.70
C CYS A 70 -6.89 -8.00 5.58
N ILE A 71 -5.92 -7.30 6.17
CA ILE A 71 -6.09 -5.96 6.73
C ILE A 71 -5.80 -4.95 5.60
N LEU A 72 -6.75 -4.07 5.31
CA LEU A 72 -6.55 -2.95 4.40
C LEU A 72 -6.12 -1.69 5.16
N ILE A 73 -5.12 -0.98 4.66
CA ILE A 73 -4.65 0.31 5.21
C ILE A 73 -4.50 1.29 4.06
N THR A 74 -4.86 2.55 4.27
CA THR A 74 -4.56 3.63 3.31
C THR A 74 -4.03 4.85 4.03
N ALA A 75 -3.02 5.47 3.41
CA ALA A 75 -2.47 6.76 3.79
C ALA A 75 -3.14 7.94 3.04
N LYS A 76 -4.02 7.65 2.08
CA LYS A 76 -4.62 8.66 1.18
C LYS A 76 -3.56 9.49 0.44
N GLY A 77 -2.48 8.83 0.02
CA GLY A 77 -1.29 9.45 -0.56
C GLY A 77 -0.03 9.19 0.26
N TYR A 78 0.77 10.23 0.49
CA TYR A 78 1.99 10.12 1.30
C TYR A 78 1.67 9.82 2.77
N PRO A 79 2.35 8.84 3.40
CA PRO A 79 1.98 8.39 4.71
C PRO A 79 2.44 9.34 5.82
N ASP A 80 1.50 9.71 6.68
CA ASP A 80 1.78 10.42 7.92
C ASP A 80 2.45 9.51 8.97
N ILE A 81 2.91 10.14 10.06
CA ILE A 81 3.63 9.44 11.14
C ILE A 81 2.73 8.41 11.83
N GLY A 82 1.46 8.72 12.05
CA GLY A 82 0.51 7.83 12.71
C GLY A 82 0.27 6.55 11.92
N THR A 83 0.07 6.68 10.61
CA THR A 83 -0.11 5.55 9.68
C THR A 83 1.12 4.67 9.63
N ARG A 84 2.32 5.28 9.58
CA ARG A 84 3.59 4.54 9.62
C ARG A 84 3.80 3.81 10.95
N LEU A 85 3.52 4.48 12.07
CA LEU A 85 3.59 3.88 13.40
C LEU A 85 2.64 2.70 13.53
N LEU A 86 1.38 2.84 13.09
CA LEU A 86 0.39 1.76 13.13
C LEU A 86 0.85 0.56 12.30
N LEU A 87 1.29 0.78 11.06
CA LEU A 87 1.79 -0.31 10.21
C LEU A 87 3.01 -0.99 10.84
N HIS A 88 3.93 -0.22 11.42
CA HIS A 88 5.09 -0.75 12.13
C HIS A 88 4.69 -1.59 13.33
N ARG A 89 3.71 -1.15 14.13
CA ARG A 89 3.16 -1.96 15.23
C ARG A 89 2.52 -3.25 14.72
N MET A 90 1.69 -3.19 13.68
CA MET A 90 1.09 -4.38 13.08
C MET A 90 2.16 -5.36 12.58
N SER A 91 3.25 -4.86 11.99
CA SER A 91 4.36 -5.71 11.53
C SER A 91 5.08 -6.46 12.67
N ARG A 92 5.05 -5.90 13.88
CA ARG A 92 5.64 -6.51 15.07
C ARG A 92 4.68 -7.45 15.78
N GLU A 93 3.39 -7.10 15.79
CA GLU A 93 2.32 -7.93 16.38
C GLU A 93 2.04 -9.17 15.53
N PHE A 94 2.11 -9.02 14.21
CA PHE A 94 1.80 -10.06 13.22
C PHE A 94 2.99 -10.29 12.28
N PRO A 95 4.14 -10.78 12.80
CA PRO A 95 5.39 -10.90 12.03
C PRO A 95 5.29 -11.85 10.82
N GLU A 96 4.31 -12.76 10.82
CA GLU A 96 4.04 -13.72 9.75
C GLU A 96 3.18 -13.15 8.60
N LEU A 97 2.53 -12.00 8.79
CA LEU A 97 1.69 -11.38 7.77
C LEU A 97 2.56 -10.60 6.76
N PRO A 98 2.55 -10.95 5.47
CA PRO A 98 3.24 -10.17 4.45
C PRO A 98 2.56 -8.81 4.30
N ILE A 99 3.37 -7.75 4.24
CA ILE A 99 2.89 -6.40 3.95
C ILE A 99 3.07 -6.11 2.46
N LEU A 100 1.97 -5.84 1.78
CA LEU A 100 1.90 -5.67 0.33
C LEU A 100 1.44 -4.25 0.02
N GLY A 101 2.18 -3.51 -0.81
CA GLY A 101 1.83 -2.16 -1.24
C GLY A 101 1.27 -2.14 -2.66
N LEU A 102 0.10 -1.54 -2.83
CA LEU A 102 -0.56 -1.26 -4.10
C LEU A 102 -0.52 0.25 -4.36
N VAL A 103 0.24 0.65 -5.37
CA VAL A 103 0.52 2.03 -5.75
C VAL A 103 0.36 2.23 -7.26
N ASP A 104 0.18 3.47 -7.69
CA ASP A 104 0.14 3.79 -9.12
C ASP A 104 1.51 3.50 -9.79
N TRP A 105 1.52 3.15 -11.09
CA TRP A 105 2.75 2.98 -11.85
C TRP A 105 3.30 4.34 -12.29
N ASN A 106 3.93 5.02 -11.34
CA ASN A 106 4.63 6.28 -11.55
C ASN A 106 5.71 6.51 -10.46
N PRO A 107 6.63 7.48 -10.64
CA PRO A 107 7.67 7.75 -9.64
C PRO A 107 7.14 8.17 -8.26
N ALA A 108 6.01 8.87 -8.17
CA ALA A 108 5.43 9.28 -6.89
C ALA A 108 4.87 8.10 -6.09
N GLY A 109 4.15 7.18 -6.74
CA GLY A 109 3.63 5.96 -6.13
C GLY A 109 4.76 5.08 -5.59
N LEU A 110 5.84 4.92 -6.36
CA LEU A 110 7.03 4.23 -5.87
C LEU A 110 7.70 4.96 -4.69
N ALA A 111 7.76 6.28 -4.70
CA ALA A 111 8.29 7.05 -3.56
C ALA A 111 7.44 6.86 -2.28
N ILE A 112 6.12 6.75 -2.41
CA ILE A 112 5.21 6.44 -1.30
C ILE A 112 5.50 5.04 -0.75
N LEU A 113 5.61 4.04 -1.62
CA LEU A 113 5.99 2.68 -1.22
C LEU A 113 7.34 2.67 -0.50
N CYS A 114 8.34 3.38 -1.04
CA CYS A 114 9.67 3.50 -0.44
C CYS A 114 9.63 4.17 0.94
N THR A 115 8.70 5.11 1.16
CA THR A 115 8.56 5.77 2.47
C THR A 115 8.10 4.80 3.55
N PHE A 116 7.23 3.83 3.22
CA PHE A 116 6.91 2.75 4.14
C PHE A 116 8.06 1.75 4.30
N LYS A 117 8.75 1.43 3.20
CA LYS A 117 9.78 0.38 3.18
C LYS A 117 11.09 0.78 3.86
N PHE A 118 11.57 1.95 3.52
CA PHE A 118 12.88 2.47 3.92
C PHE A 118 12.76 3.67 4.85
N GLY A 119 11.54 4.14 5.12
CA GLY A 119 11.36 5.36 5.89
C GLY A 119 11.57 6.64 5.08
N SER A 120 11.57 7.78 5.76
CA SER A 120 11.66 9.10 5.13
C SER A 120 12.98 9.78 5.47
N ILE A 121 13.87 9.91 4.48
CA ILE A 121 15.17 10.60 4.65
C ILE A 121 14.97 12.05 5.11
N ALA A 122 13.84 12.68 4.74
CA ALA A 122 13.49 14.03 5.15
C ALA A 122 13.30 14.19 6.67
N MET A 123 13.19 13.09 7.43
CA MET A 123 13.00 13.09 8.89
C MET A 123 14.31 12.91 9.69
N GLY A 124 15.48 13.00 9.06
CA GLY A 124 16.77 12.99 9.77
C GLY A 124 17.01 11.71 10.59
N LEU A 125 17.35 11.86 11.87
CA LEU A 125 17.65 10.73 12.79
C LEU A 125 16.50 9.73 12.94
N GLU A 126 15.25 10.13 12.69
CA GLU A 126 14.07 9.25 12.78
C GLU A 126 13.67 8.63 11.44
N ALA A 127 14.47 8.83 10.38
CA ALA A 127 14.11 8.45 9.02
C ALA A 127 13.56 7.01 8.94
N TYR A 128 14.23 6.08 9.63
CA TYR A 128 13.97 4.64 9.59
C TYR A 128 13.07 4.12 10.70
N ARG A 129 12.64 4.96 11.66
CA ARG A 129 12.02 4.51 12.94
C ARG A 129 10.79 3.62 12.75
N TYR A 130 10.08 3.79 11.65
CA TYR A 130 8.86 3.04 11.30
C TYR A 130 8.94 2.34 9.93
N ALA A 131 10.15 2.02 9.48
CA ALA A 131 10.35 1.22 8.28
C ALA A 131 9.75 -0.18 8.47
N CYS A 132 9.07 -0.68 7.44
CA CYS A 132 8.44 -2.00 7.43
C CYS A 132 8.89 -2.76 6.18
N ASN A 133 8.94 -4.08 6.20
CA ASN A 133 9.30 -4.87 5.00
C ASN A 133 8.12 -4.95 4.00
N VAL A 134 7.76 -3.81 3.43
CA VAL A 134 6.68 -3.71 2.43
C VAL A 134 7.19 -4.24 1.09
N LYS A 135 6.41 -5.15 0.50
CA LYS A 135 6.63 -5.69 -0.86
C LYS A 135 5.71 -4.97 -1.83
N TRP A 136 6.21 -4.64 -3.02
CA TRP A 136 5.45 -4.02 -4.07
C TRP A 136 4.59 -5.06 -4.78
N LEU A 137 3.27 -4.96 -4.58
CA LEU A 137 2.30 -5.80 -5.24
C LEU A 137 2.09 -5.39 -6.70
N GLY A 138 1.97 -4.09 -6.93
CA GLY A 138 1.83 -3.48 -8.24
C GLY A 138 1.29 -2.05 -8.13
N LEU A 139 0.96 -1.39 -9.23
CA LEU A 139 1.23 -1.82 -10.61
C LEU A 139 2.73 -1.76 -10.93
N ARG A 140 3.22 -2.67 -11.77
CA ARG A 140 4.60 -2.72 -12.28
C ARG A 140 4.59 -2.85 -13.80
N LYS A 141 5.76 -2.71 -14.43
CA LYS A 141 5.94 -2.73 -15.88
C LYS A 141 5.18 -3.88 -16.55
N ASP A 142 5.36 -5.12 -16.09
CA ASP A 142 4.69 -6.29 -16.67
C ASP A 142 3.15 -6.18 -16.58
N ASP A 143 2.63 -5.60 -15.50
CA ASP A 143 1.20 -5.37 -15.33
C ASP A 143 0.70 -4.31 -16.34
N ILE A 144 1.53 -3.32 -16.66
CA ILE A 144 1.22 -2.30 -17.66
C ILE A 144 1.18 -2.92 -19.06
N GLU A 145 2.19 -3.72 -19.41
CA GLU A 145 2.31 -4.34 -20.74
C GLU A 145 1.20 -5.38 -20.98
N GLU A 146 0.76 -6.12 -19.96
CA GLU A 146 -0.27 -7.16 -20.09
C GLU A 146 -1.70 -6.61 -19.96
N LEU A 147 -1.93 -5.64 -19.07
CA LEU A 147 -3.29 -5.33 -18.60
C LEU A 147 -3.76 -3.90 -18.87
N VAL A 148 -2.88 -2.96 -19.19
CA VAL A 148 -3.27 -1.55 -19.33
C VAL A 148 -3.34 -1.17 -20.81
N PRO A 149 -4.51 -0.73 -21.32
CA PRO A 149 -4.63 -0.28 -22.70
C PRO A 149 -3.87 1.05 -22.90
N GLU A 150 -3.35 1.26 -24.11
CA GLU A 150 -2.50 2.42 -24.42
C GLU A 150 -3.22 3.75 -24.18
N GLU A 151 -4.53 3.80 -24.39
CA GLU A 151 -5.37 4.99 -24.17
C GLU A 151 -5.51 5.37 -22.68
N SER A 152 -5.21 4.44 -21.77
CA SER A 152 -5.20 4.69 -20.32
C SER A 152 -3.82 5.15 -19.81
N LEU A 153 -2.80 5.15 -20.66
CA LEU A 153 -1.47 5.65 -20.31
C LEU A 153 -1.44 7.17 -20.38
N ILE A 154 -0.81 7.78 -19.39
CA ILE A 154 -0.75 9.23 -19.24
C ILE A 154 0.72 9.67 -19.37
N PRO A 155 1.02 10.77 -20.06
CA PRO A 155 2.38 11.32 -20.09
C PRO A 155 2.91 11.65 -18.69
N LEU A 156 4.21 11.40 -18.46
CA LEU A 156 4.87 11.80 -17.23
C LEU A 156 4.84 13.32 -17.05
N LYS A 157 4.66 13.75 -15.80
CA LYS A 157 4.67 15.16 -15.42
C LYS A 157 6.11 15.62 -15.15
N PRO A 158 6.40 16.94 -15.19
CA PRO A 158 7.72 17.46 -14.81
C PRO A 158 8.17 17.04 -13.40
N ARG A 159 7.22 16.96 -12.45
CA ARG A 159 7.49 16.50 -11.08
C ARG A 159 7.90 15.02 -11.02
N ASP A 160 7.36 14.18 -11.89
CA ASP A 160 7.69 12.75 -11.93
C ASP A 160 9.18 12.55 -12.26
N HIS A 161 9.72 13.35 -13.20
CA HIS A 161 11.13 13.31 -13.57
C HIS A 161 12.06 13.68 -12.40
N GLN A 162 11.66 14.66 -11.58
CA GLN A 162 12.44 15.06 -10.39
C GLN A 162 12.48 13.93 -9.36
N ILE A 163 11.33 13.29 -9.11
CA ILE A 163 11.22 12.17 -8.17
C ILE A 163 12.01 10.95 -8.69
N ALA A 164 11.88 10.63 -9.98
CA ALA A 164 12.61 9.54 -10.62
C ALA A 164 14.13 9.71 -10.51
N LYS A 165 14.64 10.94 -10.68
CA LYS A 165 16.07 11.24 -10.48
C LYS A 165 16.50 10.95 -9.04
N SER A 166 15.70 11.37 -8.05
CA SER A 166 15.98 11.10 -6.64
C SER A 166 15.97 9.59 -6.33
N LEU A 167 14.96 8.86 -6.81
CA LEU A 167 14.85 7.41 -6.63
C LEU A 167 16.04 6.68 -7.26
N THR A 168 16.40 7.01 -8.49
CA THR A 168 17.50 6.35 -9.22
C THR A 168 18.86 6.60 -8.56
N SER A 169 19.06 7.79 -7.97
CA SER A 169 20.28 8.13 -7.22
C SER A 169 20.39 7.46 -5.86
N SER A 170 19.33 6.81 -5.37
CA SER A 170 19.31 6.17 -4.06
C SER A 170 20.13 4.88 -4.05
N GLU A 171 21.12 4.78 -3.15
CA GLU A 171 21.94 3.56 -2.99
C GLU A 171 21.16 2.41 -2.34
N ILE A 172 20.18 2.73 -1.50
CA ILE A 172 19.37 1.74 -0.77
C ILE A 172 18.25 1.12 -1.62
N LEU A 173 17.92 1.74 -2.76
CA LEU A 173 16.85 1.27 -3.64
C LEU A 173 17.35 0.07 -4.46
N PRO A 174 16.71 -1.12 -4.36
CA PRO A 174 17.17 -2.30 -5.08
C PRO A 174 17.03 -2.16 -6.61
N ASP A 175 17.89 -2.85 -7.36
CA ASP A 175 18.00 -2.70 -8.83
C ASP A 175 16.66 -2.93 -9.56
N LYS A 176 15.90 -3.96 -9.16
CA LYS A 176 14.55 -4.22 -9.69
C LYS A 176 13.59 -3.02 -9.61
N TYR A 177 13.72 -2.16 -8.59
CA TYR A 177 12.92 -0.94 -8.49
C TYR A 177 13.48 0.19 -9.35
N LYS A 178 14.81 0.26 -9.50
CA LYS A 178 15.45 1.21 -10.42
C LYS A 178 15.12 0.90 -11.88
N GLU A 179 15.02 -0.38 -12.22
CA GLU A 179 14.57 -0.86 -13.54
C GLU A 179 13.14 -0.42 -13.85
N GLU A 180 12.22 -0.52 -12.88
CA GLU A 180 10.85 0.00 -13.00
C GLU A 180 10.83 1.51 -13.27
N VAL A 181 11.60 2.29 -12.51
CA VAL A 181 11.74 3.74 -12.75
C VAL A 181 12.32 4.03 -14.13
N ALA A 182 13.36 3.28 -14.53
CA ALA A 182 13.97 3.44 -15.85
C ALA A 182 12.97 3.12 -16.98
N SER A 183 12.07 2.15 -16.77
CA SER A 183 10.99 1.84 -17.71
C SER A 183 10.00 2.99 -17.84
N MET A 184 9.57 3.58 -16.72
CA MET A 184 8.68 4.77 -16.73
C MET A 184 9.33 5.93 -17.50
N ILE A 185 10.60 6.23 -17.22
CA ILE A 185 11.32 7.32 -17.88
C ILE A 185 11.53 7.06 -19.38
N ARG A 186 11.85 5.82 -19.75
CA ARG A 186 12.08 5.45 -21.15
C ARG A 186 10.80 5.53 -21.99
N SER A 187 9.67 5.09 -21.45
CA SER A 187 8.38 5.20 -22.14
C SER A 187 7.85 6.63 -22.15
N GLY A 188 8.19 7.44 -21.14
CA GLY A 188 7.60 8.76 -20.95
C GLY A 188 6.17 8.69 -20.41
N LEU A 189 5.72 7.52 -19.94
CA LEU A 189 4.34 7.24 -19.56
C LEU A 189 4.22 6.82 -18.09
N ARG A 190 3.02 6.99 -17.55
CA ARG A 190 2.56 6.53 -16.23
C ARG A 190 1.16 5.94 -16.34
N ALA A 191 0.78 5.10 -15.37
CA ALA A 191 -0.55 4.55 -15.27
C ALA A 191 -1.09 4.67 -13.83
N GLU A 192 -2.40 4.85 -13.72
CA GLU A 192 -3.11 4.82 -12.45
C GLU A 192 -3.71 3.42 -12.22
N ILE A 193 -3.90 3.00 -10.97
CA ILE A 193 -4.51 1.71 -10.63
C ILE A 193 -5.89 1.57 -11.31
N GLU A 194 -6.64 2.66 -11.43
CA GLU A 194 -7.94 2.74 -12.09
C GLU A 194 -7.90 2.30 -13.56
N ALA A 195 -6.75 2.30 -14.22
CA ALA A 195 -6.62 1.80 -15.60
C ALA A 195 -7.04 0.32 -15.70
N LEU A 196 -6.91 -0.45 -14.62
CA LEU A 196 -7.38 -1.83 -14.57
C LEU A 196 -8.91 -1.97 -14.67
N TYR A 197 -9.67 -0.90 -14.41
CA TYR A 197 -11.14 -0.92 -14.56
C TYR A 197 -11.59 -1.01 -16.02
N PHE A 198 -10.67 -0.89 -16.98
CA PHE A 198 -10.94 -1.25 -18.37
C PHE A 198 -11.48 -2.69 -18.51
N HIS A 199 -11.05 -3.60 -17.64
CA HIS A 199 -11.51 -4.99 -17.60
C HIS A 199 -12.76 -5.21 -16.71
N GLY A 200 -13.39 -4.12 -16.24
CA GLY A 200 -14.51 -4.11 -15.30
C GLY A 200 -14.09 -3.90 -13.84
N TYR A 201 -15.01 -3.38 -13.02
CA TYR A 201 -14.71 -2.99 -11.64
C TYR A 201 -14.26 -4.14 -10.72
N GLU A 202 -14.76 -5.36 -10.95
CA GLU A 202 -14.37 -6.55 -10.19
C GLU A 202 -12.95 -7.05 -10.52
N PHE A 203 -12.36 -6.57 -11.62
CA PHE A 203 -11.07 -7.05 -12.10
C PHE A 203 -9.94 -6.76 -11.11
N LEU A 204 -10.02 -5.64 -10.37
CA LEU A 204 -9.00 -5.27 -9.40
C LEU A 204 -8.81 -6.34 -8.31
N ILE A 205 -9.89 -6.95 -7.81
CA ILE A 205 -9.78 -8.03 -6.82
C ILE A 205 -9.14 -9.27 -7.45
N LYS A 206 -9.54 -9.63 -8.67
CA LYS A 206 -8.96 -10.76 -9.41
C LYS A 206 -7.46 -10.55 -9.65
N TYR A 207 -7.07 -9.32 -9.98
CA TYR A 207 -5.67 -8.92 -10.13
C TYR A 207 -4.88 -9.12 -8.82
N ILE A 208 -5.36 -8.56 -7.70
CA ILE A 208 -4.71 -8.72 -6.40
C ILE A 208 -4.60 -10.21 -6.02
N ALA A 209 -5.68 -10.98 -6.17
CA ALA A 209 -5.70 -12.41 -5.88
C ALA A 209 -4.69 -13.19 -6.74
N LYS A 210 -4.66 -12.96 -8.06
CA LYS A 210 -3.70 -13.59 -9.00
C LYS A 210 -2.26 -13.29 -8.56
N LYS A 211 -1.95 -12.03 -8.23
CA LYS A 211 -0.60 -11.61 -7.83
C LYS A 211 -0.18 -12.26 -6.50
N ILE A 212 -1.09 -12.35 -5.53
CA ILE A 212 -0.82 -13.00 -4.24
C ILE A 212 -0.60 -14.51 -4.41
N VAL A 213 -1.47 -15.20 -5.15
CA VAL A 213 -1.37 -16.66 -5.38
C VAL A 213 -0.08 -17.03 -6.09
N LEU A 214 0.33 -16.22 -7.08
CA LEU A 214 1.58 -16.43 -7.81
C LEU A 214 2.83 -15.93 -7.05
N ALA A 215 2.66 -15.37 -5.84
CA ALA A 215 3.71 -14.67 -5.10
C ALA A 215 4.46 -13.62 -5.97
N ASN A 216 3.75 -13.00 -6.92
CA ASN A 216 4.31 -12.08 -7.89
C ASN A 216 4.34 -10.65 -7.32
N TYR A 217 5.24 -10.42 -6.37
CA TYR A 217 5.51 -9.12 -5.73
C TYR A 217 6.99 -9.03 -5.37
N ILE A 218 7.53 -7.81 -5.24
CA ILE A 218 8.98 -7.58 -5.05
C ILE A 218 9.34 -6.73 -3.83
#